data_AF-A0A836RGF9-F1
#
_entry.id   AF-A0A836RGF9-F1
#
_cell.length_a   1.000
_cell.length_b   1.000
_cell.length_c   1.000
_cell.angle_alpha   90.00
_cell.angle_beta   90.00
_cell.angle_gamma   90.00
#
_symmetry.space_group_name_H-M   'P 1'
#
loop_
_entity.id
_entity.type
_entity.pdbx_description
1 polymer ?
#
loop_
_entity_poly.entity_id
_entity_poly.type
_entity_poly.pdbx_seq_one_letter_code
_entity_poly.pdbx_strand_id
1 'polypeptide(L)'
;MSRLHFCCLITALASPMVGPPDQRAWAQTSGKTVFPGRHWQETSPESQQVDSRKLQTAIDYLKRHAGRHGVRRMVIVRNGRMIWRGPEADLRQGIWSITKAFTSTAQGLLIQDGKCSLDTKAARFNPRDLAEHYSAVTLRHFATMT
;
A
#
# COMPACT_ATOMS: atom_id res chain seq x y z
N MET A 1 -2.10 -23.33 27.15
CA MET A 1 -2.96 -23.09 25.97
C MET A 1 -3.59 -21.72 26.13
N SER A 2 -2.88 -20.69 25.69
CA SER A 2 -3.24 -19.30 25.98
C SER A 2 -3.88 -18.66 24.76
N ARG A 3 -5.13 -18.22 24.93
CA ARG A 3 -5.89 -17.42 23.97
C ARG A 3 -5.21 -16.06 23.84
N LEU A 4 -4.60 -15.77 22.69
CA LEU A 4 -4.20 -14.42 22.34
C LEU A 4 -5.46 -13.61 22.02
N HIS A 5 -5.88 -12.77 22.98
CA HIS A 5 -6.76 -11.64 22.70
C HIS A 5 -6.02 -10.64 21.82
N PHE A 6 -6.42 -10.55 20.56
CA PHE A 6 -6.01 -9.49 19.64
C PHE A 6 -6.83 -8.24 19.97
N CYS A 7 -6.39 -7.50 20.99
CA CYS A 7 -6.99 -6.21 21.34
C CYS A 7 -6.37 -5.14 20.44
N CYS A 8 -7.04 -4.82 19.33
CA CYS A 8 -6.80 -3.59 18.57
C CYS A 8 -7.33 -2.41 19.41
N LEU A 9 -6.51 -1.89 20.31
CA LEU A 9 -6.71 -0.57 20.89
C LEU A 9 -6.38 0.48 19.82
N ILE A 10 -7.40 0.88 19.06
CA ILE A 10 -7.36 2.12 18.28
C ILE A 10 -7.64 3.25 19.27
N THR A 11 -6.59 3.86 19.81
CA THR A 11 -6.72 5.13 20.51
C THR A 11 -7.01 6.20 19.46
N ALA A 12 -8.27 6.61 19.35
CA ALA A 12 -8.68 7.77 18.56
C ALA A 12 -8.22 9.04 19.28
N LEU A 13 -6.99 9.48 19.02
CA LEU A 13 -6.62 10.87 19.28
C LEU A 13 -7.31 11.71 18.19
N ALA A 14 -8.28 12.53 18.62
CA ALA A 14 -8.90 13.55 17.80
C ALA A 14 -7.83 14.52 17.31
N SER A 15 -7.26 14.21 16.14
CA SER A 15 -6.48 15.18 15.37
C SER A 15 -7.44 16.21 14.80
N PRO A 16 -7.07 17.49 14.74
CA PRO A 16 -7.86 18.48 14.01
C PRO A 16 -8.07 17.95 12.58
N MET A 17 -9.29 18.08 12.06
CA MET A 17 -9.64 17.70 10.69
C MET A 17 -8.74 18.45 9.71
N VAL A 18 -7.61 17.83 9.36
CA VAL A 18 -6.87 18.16 8.15
C VAL A 18 -7.84 17.85 7.03
N GLY A 19 -8.31 18.89 6.34
CA GLY A 19 -9.17 18.75 5.16
C GLY A 19 -8.56 17.76 4.17
N PRO A 20 -9.36 17.20 3.25
CA PRO A 20 -8.84 16.28 2.24
C PRO A 20 -7.59 16.91 1.61
N PRO A 21 -6.44 16.19 1.58
CA PRO A 21 -5.23 16.76 1.01
C PRO A 21 -5.57 17.28 -0.38
N ASP A 22 -5.22 18.54 -0.63
CA ASP A 22 -5.47 19.20 -1.91
C ASP A 22 -5.02 18.28 -3.03
N GLN A 23 -5.99 17.79 -3.83
CA GLN A 23 -5.68 16.87 -4.90
C GLN A 23 -4.80 17.52 -5.99
N ARG A 24 -4.65 18.85 -5.96
CA ARG A 24 -3.74 19.57 -6.85
C ARG A 24 -2.28 19.48 -6.40
N ALA A 25 -2.01 19.16 -5.13
CA ALA A 25 -0.64 19.09 -4.61
C ALA A 25 0.14 17.85 -5.09
N TRP A 26 -0.54 16.72 -5.36
CA TRP A 26 0.12 15.53 -5.90
C TRP A 26 0.34 15.58 -7.42
N ALA A 27 -0.37 16.47 -8.13
CA ALA A 27 -0.24 16.65 -9.57
C ALA A 27 0.99 17.49 -9.98
N GLN A 28 1.62 18.20 -9.04
CA GLN A 28 2.65 19.21 -9.31
C GLN A 28 4.10 18.69 -9.11
N THR A 29 4.36 17.41 -9.32
CA THR A 29 5.75 16.93 -9.54
C THR A 29 5.92 16.71 -11.04
N SER A 30 6.39 17.74 -11.74
CA SER A 30 6.60 17.79 -13.21
C SER A 30 7.72 16.86 -13.73
N GLY A 31 8.03 15.79 -12.99
CA GLY A 31 8.97 14.75 -13.41
C GLY A 31 8.21 13.61 -14.08
N LYS A 32 8.72 13.11 -15.21
CA LYS A 32 8.22 11.88 -15.84
C LYS A 32 8.28 10.74 -14.83
N THR A 33 7.13 10.34 -14.29
CA THR A 33 6.97 9.13 -13.48
C THR A 33 7.34 7.94 -14.36
N VAL A 34 8.28 7.13 -13.89
CA VAL A 34 8.75 5.92 -14.60
C VAL A 34 8.15 4.70 -13.92
N PHE A 35 7.75 3.70 -14.70
CA PHE A 35 7.38 2.40 -14.15
C PHE A 35 8.57 1.45 -14.23
N PRO A 36 8.76 0.56 -13.24
CA PRO A 36 9.85 -0.41 -13.29
C PRO A 36 9.67 -1.37 -14.47
N GLY A 37 10.77 -1.64 -15.18
CA GLY A 37 10.83 -2.72 -16.17
C GLY A 37 11.25 -4.04 -15.53
N ARG A 38 12.13 -4.81 -16.18
CA ARG A 38 12.76 -5.99 -15.55
C ARG A 38 13.57 -5.62 -14.30
N HIS A 39 14.19 -4.45 -14.32
CA HIS A 39 14.93 -3.89 -13.20
C HIS A 39 14.41 -2.48 -12.88
N TRP A 40 14.48 -2.11 -11.61
CA TRP A 40 14.21 -0.74 -11.20
C TRP A 40 15.37 0.16 -11.60
N GLN A 41 15.08 1.35 -12.10
CA GLN A 41 16.10 2.39 -12.20
C GLN A 41 16.49 2.84 -10.78
N GLU A 42 17.76 2.68 -10.43
CA GLU A 42 18.35 3.23 -9.21
C GLU A 42 18.93 4.62 -9.50
N THR A 43 18.77 5.55 -8.56
CA THR A 43 19.24 6.92 -8.71
C THR A 43 19.57 7.55 -7.37
N SER A 44 20.28 8.68 -7.37
CA SER A 44 20.59 9.36 -6.10
C SER A 44 19.35 10.04 -5.50
N PRO A 45 19.25 10.11 -4.16
CA PRO A 45 18.20 10.89 -3.51
C PRO A 45 18.10 12.33 -4.03
N GLU A 46 19.25 12.99 -4.24
CA GLU A 46 19.32 14.39 -4.66
C GLU A 46 18.70 14.60 -6.04
N SER A 47 18.91 13.66 -6.97
CA SER A 47 18.29 13.73 -8.30
C SER A 47 16.75 13.65 -8.27
N GLN A 48 16.19 13.11 -7.18
CA GLN A 48 14.75 13.04 -6.93
C GLN A 48 14.29 14.07 -5.90
N GLN A 49 15.10 15.11 -5.68
CA GLN A 49 14.82 16.23 -4.76
C GLN A 49 14.67 15.76 -3.31
N VAL A 50 15.40 14.72 -2.92
CA VAL A 50 15.47 14.20 -1.55
C VAL A 50 16.85 14.49 -0.96
N ASP A 51 16.87 15.14 0.20
CA ASP A 51 18.09 15.36 0.99
C ASP A 51 18.62 14.02 1.53
N SER A 52 19.81 13.61 1.09
CA SER A 52 20.41 12.33 1.47
C SER A 52 20.75 12.24 2.96
N ARG A 53 21.10 13.34 3.62
CA ARG A 53 21.43 13.33 5.05
C ARG A 53 20.18 13.10 5.89
N LYS A 54 19.07 13.76 5.53
CA LYS A 54 17.77 13.53 6.20
C LYS A 54 17.26 12.11 5.94
N LEU A 55 17.38 11.62 4.70
CA LEU A 55 17.05 10.25 4.36
C LEU A 55 17.87 9.24 5.18
N GLN A 56 19.19 9.44 5.25
CA GLN A 56 20.08 8.59 6.05
C GLN A 56 19.72 8.62 7.54
N THR A 57 19.42 9.80 8.08
CA THR A 57 18.95 9.95 9.46
C THR A 57 17.68 9.13 9.73
N ALA A 58 16.71 9.15 8.81
CA ALA A 58 15.48 8.36 8.91
C ALA A 58 15.75 6.85 8.81
N ILE A 59 16.64 6.43 7.90
CA ILE A 59 17.05 5.03 7.77
C ILE A 59 17.73 4.54 9.05
N ASP A 60 18.61 5.34 9.65
CA ASP A 60 19.30 4.97 10.88
C ASP A 60 18.36 4.96 12.09
N TYR A 61 17.36 5.84 12.11
CA TYR A 61 16.27 5.72 13.06
C TYR A 61 15.53 4.39 12.90
N LEU A 62 15.12 4.02 11.68
CA LEU A 62 14.44 2.74 11.42
C LEU A 62 15.32 1.54 11.76
N LYS A 63 16.63 1.57 11.48
CA LYS A 63 17.57 0.50 11.88
C LYS A 63 17.54 0.23 13.39
N ARG A 64 17.40 1.29 14.21
CA ARG A 64 17.39 1.17 15.68
C ARG A 64 16.06 0.70 16.25
N HIS A 65 14.95 0.87 15.53
CA HIS A 65 13.60 0.65 16.07
C HIS A 65 12.79 -0.44 15.33
N ALA A 66 13.24 -0.89 14.16
CA ALA A 66 12.59 -1.97 13.44
C ALA A 66 12.96 -3.35 14.02
N GLY A 67 12.07 -4.33 13.81
CA GLY A 67 12.27 -5.70 14.27
C GLY A 67 13.43 -6.43 13.58
N ARG A 68 13.53 -7.75 13.78
CA ARG A 68 14.68 -8.60 13.39
C ARG A 68 15.30 -8.39 12.00
N HIS A 69 14.53 -7.97 11.00
CA HIS A 69 15.02 -7.77 9.63
C HIS A 69 15.43 -6.31 9.34
N GLY A 70 15.10 -5.39 10.24
CA GLY A 70 15.44 -3.98 10.15
C GLY A 70 14.99 -3.37 8.83
N VAL A 71 15.88 -2.57 8.25
CA VAL A 71 15.73 -1.97 6.92
C VAL A 71 16.35 -2.82 5.80
N ARG A 72 16.91 -4.00 6.10
CA ARG A 72 17.74 -4.74 5.14
C ARG A 72 16.96 -5.19 3.89
N ARG A 73 15.66 -5.40 4.04
CA ARG A 73 14.72 -5.83 2.99
C ARG A 73 13.75 -4.73 2.55
N MET A 74 14.14 -3.48 2.73
CA MET A 74 13.35 -2.30 2.37
C MET A 74 13.94 -1.64 1.12
N VAL A 75 13.07 -1.02 0.33
CA VAL A 75 13.43 -0.09 -0.73
C VAL A 75 12.64 1.20 -0.53
N ILE A 76 13.20 2.32 -0.97
CA ILE A 76 12.50 3.61 -1.00
C ILE A 76 12.49 4.09 -2.44
N VAL A 77 11.29 4.42 -2.93
CA VAL A 77 11.04 4.80 -4.32
C VAL A 77 10.40 6.18 -4.37
N ARG A 78 10.90 7.05 -5.25
CA ARG A 78 10.34 8.37 -5.54
C ARG A 78 10.26 8.57 -7.05
N ASN A 79 9.11 9.07 -7.54
CA ASN A 79 8.85 9.27 -8.98
C ASN A 79 9.12 8.03 -9.84
N GLY A 80 8.93 6.84 -9.26
CA GLY A 80 9.19 5.58 -9.94
C GLY A 80 10.66 5.18 -10.06
N ARG A 81 11.57 5.83 -9.33
CA ARG A 81 13.00 5.49 -9.25
C ARG A 81 13.37 5.09 -7.83
N MET A 82 14.19 4.07 -7.69
CA MET A 82 14.68 3.60 -6.39
C MET A 82 15.82 4.51 -5.94
N ILE A 83 15.61 5.20 -4.82
CA ILE A 83 16.59 6.15 -4.25
C ILE A 83 17.38 5.55 -3.09
N TRP A 84 16.94 4.41 -2.58
CA TRP A 84 17.62 3.67 -1.54
C TRP A 84 17.16 2.21 -1.53
N ARG A 85 18.08 1.29 -1.23
CA ARG A 85 17.79 -0.13 -1.03
C ARG A 85 18.65 -0.72 0.07
N GLY A 86 18.08 -1.66 0.81
CA GLY A 86 18.82 -2.52 1.71
C GLY A 86 19.56 -3.64 0.96
N PRO A 87 20.59 -4.25 1.58
CA PRO A 87 21.40 -5.31 0.97
C PRO A 87 20.63 -6.62 0.70
N GLU A 88 19.45 -6.80 1.30
CA GLU A 88 18.61 -7.98 1.16
C GLU A 88 17.26 -7.66 0.46
N ALA A 89 17.17 -6.55 -0.28
CA ALA A 89 15.92 -6.11 -0.92
C ALA A 89 15.29 -7.17 -1.84
N ASP A 90 16.10 -8.04 -2.46
CA ASP A 90 15.64 -9.07 -3.38
C ASP A 90 15.26 -10.39 -2.70
N LEU A 91 15.46 -10.52 -1.38
CA LEU A 91 15.09 -11.74 -0.66
C LEU A 91 13.58 -11.84 -0.47
N ARG A 92 13.01 -12.99 -0.85
CA ARG A 92 11.59 -13.28 -0.64
C ARG A 92 11.24 -13.24 0.85
N GLN A 93 10.08 -12.68 1.16
CA GLN A 93 9.55 -12.57 2.51
C GLN A 93 8.02 -12.70 2.52
N GLY A 94 7.47 -13.19 3.62
CA GLY A 94 6.02 -13.23 3.82
C GLY A 94 5.48 -11.82 4.01
N ILE A 95 4.52 -11.42 3.16
CA ILE A 95 3.94 -10.06 3.15
C ILE A 95 2.55 -9.98 3.80
N TRP A 96 1.98 -11.12 4.24
CA TRP A 96 0.72 -11.20 4.97
C TRP A 96 -0.41 -10.40 4.31
N SER A 97 -1.07 -9.50 5.06
CA SER A 97 -2.18 -8.70 4.56
C SER A 97 -1.81 -7.70 3.46
N ILE A 98 -0.52 -7.44 3.18
CA ILE A 98 -0.11 -6.64 2.01
C ILE A 98 -0.62 -7.28 0.71
N THR A 99 -0.82 -8.61 0.68
CA THR A 99 -1.42 -9.31 -0.46
C THR A 99 -2.77 -8.71 -0.90
N LYS A 100 -3.53 -8.10 0.02
CA LYS A 100 -4.81 -7.46 -0.30
C LYS A 100 -4.66 -6.30 -1.29
N ALA A 101 -3.53 -5.58 -1.27
CA ALA A 101 -3.26 -4.52 -2.24
C ALA A 101 -3.20 -5.05 -3.69
N PHE A 102 -2.68 -6.28 -3.88
CA PHE A 102 -2.68 -6.93 -5.19
C PHE A 102 -4.10 -7.32 -5.61
N THR A 103 -4.91 -7.86 -4.70
CA THR A 103 -6.32 -8.18 -4.97
C THR A 103 -7.13 -6.93 -5.30
N SER A 104 -6.95 -5.83 -4.56
CA SER A 104 -7.59 -4.54 -4.86
C SER A 104 -7.14 -3.96 -6.21
N THR A 105 -5.85 -4.12 -6.57
CA THR A 105 -5.35 -3.72 -7.89
C THR A 105 -6.03 -4.52 -9.00
N ALA A 106 -6.14 -5.84 -8.84
CA ALA A 106 -6.85 -6.69 -9.80
C ALA A 106 -8.33 -6.32 -9.94
N GLN A 107 -9.01 -5.98 -8.83
CA GLN A 107 -10.38 -5.45 -8.88
C GLN A 107 -10.46 -4.14 -9.67
N GLY A 108 -9.52 -3.22 -9.48
CA GLY A 108 -9.43 -1.98 -10.26
C GLY A 108 -9.29 -2.23 -11.76
N LEU A 109 -8.44 -3.19 -12.15
CA LEU A 109 -8.28 -3.59 -13.56
C LEU A 109 -9.57 -4.19 -14.13
N LEU A 110 -10.27 -5.06 -13.39
CA LEU A 110 -11.56 -5.61 -13.82
C LEU A 110 -12.65 -4.55 -14.00
N ILE A 111 -12.62 -3.50 -13.17
CA ILE A 111 -13.50 -2.34 -13.32
C ILE A 111 -13.14 -1.58 -14.61
N GLN A 112 -11.85 -1.33 -14.85
CA GLN A 112 -11.38 -0.68 -16.07
C GLN A 112 -11.78 -1.45 -17.33
N ASP A 113 -11.75 -2.78 -17.29
CA ASP A 113 -12.17 -3.67 -18.37
C ASP A 113 -13.71 -3.82 -18.50
N GLY A 114 -14.48 -3.09 -17.69
CA GLY A 114 -15.95 -3.11 -17.69
C GLY A 114 -16.57 -4.42 -17.20
N LYS A 115 -15.80 -5.27 -16.50
CA LYS A 115 -16.28 -6.58 -16.01
C LYS A 115 -17.16 -6.44 -14.77
N CYS A 116 -16.93 -5.42 -13.95
CA CYS A 116 -17.74 -5.10 -12.78
C CYS A 116 -17.64 -3.61 -12.44
N SER A 117 -18.40 -3.19 -11.42
CA SER A 117 -18.30 -1.90 -10.76
C SER A 117 -18.23 -2.09 -9.26
N LEU A 118 -17.89 -1.04 -8.51
CA LEU A 118 -17.95 -1.08 -7.04
C LEU A 118 -19.37 -1.41 -6.53
N ASP A 119 -20.41 -1.06 -7.27
CA ASP A 119 -21.80 -1.28 -6.87
C ASP A 119 -22.36 -2.63 -7.36
N THR A 120 -21.55 -3.42 -8.08
CA THR A 120 -21.91 -4.79 -8.47
C THR A 120 -22.14 -5.65 -7.23
N LYS A 121 -23.27 -6.35 -7.16
CA LYS A 121 -23.57 -7.28 -6.06
C LYS A 121 -22.60 -8.44 -6.05
N ALA A 122 -22.02 -8.75 -4.89
CA ALA A 122 -21.07 -9.84 -4.73
C ALA A 122 -21.72 -11.21 -5.00
N ALA A 123 -23.00 -11.36 -4.66
CA ALA A 123 -23.80 -12.55 -4.96
C ALA A 123 -23.88 -12.89 -6.45
N ARG A 124 -23.60 -11.94 -7.37
CA ARG A 124 -23.48 -12.23 -8.81
C ARG A 124 -22.37 -13.26 -9.10
N PHE A 125 -21.28 -13.23 -8.33
CA PHE A 125 -20.11 -14.08 -8.56
C PHE A 125 -20.08 -15.31 -7.64
N ASN A 126 -20.70 -15.23 -6.46
CA ASN A 126 -20.86 -16.36 -5.57
C ASN A 126 -22.30 -16.44 -5.03
N PRO A 127 -23.26 -16.85 -5.88
CA PRO A 127 -24.67 -16.87 -5.49
C PRO A 127 -24.95 -17.90 -4.40
N ARG A 128 -24.27 -19.05 -4.42
CA ARG A 128 -24.46 -20.13 -3.44
C ARG A 128 -24.27 -19.65 -2.01
N ASP A 129 -23.20 -18.89 -1.76
CA ASP A 129 -22.82 -18.54 -0.38
C ASP A 129 -23.34 -17.17 0.05
N LEU A 130 -23.69 -16.29 -0.90
CA LEU A 130 -24.04 -14.89 -0.59
C LEU A 130 -25.51 -14.53 -0.85
N ALA A 131 -26.24 -15.27 -1.68
CA ALA A 131 -27.59 -14.84 -2.08
C ALA A 131 -28.60 -14.86 -0.93
N GLU A 132 -28.47 -15.77 0.03
CA GLU A 132 -29.45 -15.90 1.12
C GLU A 132 -29.32 -14.78 2.16
N HIS A 133 -28.12 -14.55 2.69
CA HIS A 133 -27.91 -13.63 3.82
C HIS A 133 -27.21 -12.32 3.44
N TYR A 134 -26.58 -12.26 2.26
CA TYR A 134 -25.69 -11.16 1.85
C TYR A 134 -26.03 -10.61 0.46
N SER A 135 -27.28 -10.75 0.02
CA SER A 135 -27.74 -10.37 -1.33
C SER A 135 -27.50 -8.89 -1.67
N ALA A 136 -27.53 -8.02 -0.66
CA ALA A 136 -27.31 -6.59 -0.82
C ALA A 136 -25.82 -6.20 -0.86
N VAL A 137 -24.90 -7.08 -0.46
CA VAL A 137 -23.47 -6.78 -0.37
C VAL A 137 -22.90 -6.51 -1.76
N THR A 138 -22.12 -5.44 -1.88
CA THR A 138 -21.48 -5.02 -3.13
C THR A 138 -19.99 -5.31 -3.10
N LEU A 139 -19.32 -5.25 -4.25
CA LEU A 139 -17.85 -5.33 -4.30
C LEU A 139 -17.16 -4.17 -3.56
N ARG A 140 -17.83 -3.02 -3.38
CA ARG A 140 -17.37 -1.90 -2.55
C ARG A 140 -17.16 -2.34 -1.11
N HIS A 141 -18.14 -3.03 -0.53
CA HIS A 141 -18.09 -3.52 0.86
C HIS A 141 -16.85 -4.38 1.13
N PHE A 142 -16.46 -5.23 0.17
CA PHE A 142 -15.22 -6.01 0.25
C PHE A 142 -13.96 -5.15 0.11
N ALA A 143 -13.97 -4.14 -0.76
CA ALA A 143 -12.84 -3.24 -0.96
C ALA A 143 -12.61 -2.27 0.21
N THR A 144 -13.68 -1.90 0.93
CA THR A 144 -13.66 -0.92 2.01
C THR A 144 -13.89 -1.49 3.41
N MET A 145 -14.14 -2.80 3.54
CA MET A 145 -14.43 -3.49 4.80
C MET A 145 -15.63 -2.90 5.56
N THR A 146 -16.76 -2.71 4.86
CA THR A 146 -18.00 -2.11 5.40
C THR A 146 -19.21 -3.00 5.18
#